data_AF-A0A7V0T9R8-F1
#
_entry.id   AF-A0A7V0T9R8-F1
#
_cell.length_a   1.000
_cell.length_b   1.000
_cell.length_c   1.000
_cell.angle_alpha   90.00
_cell.angle_beta   90.00
_cell.angle_gamma   90.00
#
_symmetry.space_group_name_H-M   'P 1'
#
loop_
_entity.id
_entity.type
_entity.pdbx_description
1 polymer ?
#
loop_
_entity_poly.entity_id
_entity_poly.type
_entity_poly.pdbx_seq_one_letter_code
_entity_poly.pdbx_strand_id
1 'polypeptide(L)'
;MEIFAYLALAVVAISLMMKDILQLRWYNVLGAAMFSIYGAAIQAWPVAILNAFIVAANLWYLLEIYRQKEFFEILTLPDPLQNAYIQRFLNHYQEDIARYFFHYNQNQELLKNSRVYIQNPTE
;
A
#
# COMPACT_ATOMS: atom_id res chain seq x y z
N MET A 1 27.30 0.88 -24.65
CA MET A 1 25.86 0.61 -24.90
C MET A 1 25.29 -0.34 -23.86
N GLU A 2 25.98 -1.43 -23.53
CA GLU A 2 25.51 -2.46 -22.58
C GLU A 2 25.35 -1.96 -21.14
N ILE A 3 26.21 -1.04 -20.68
CA ILE A 3 26.13 -0.44 -19.33
C ILE A 3 24.78 0.27 -19.09
N PHE A 4 24.24 0.97 -20.10
CA PHE A 4 22.94 1.62 -19.98
C PHE A 4 21.80 0.59 -19.90
N ALA A 5 21.93 -0.55 -20.58
CA ALA A 5 20.97 -1.63 -20.51
C ALA A 5 20.97 -2.31 -19.12
N TYR A 6 22.15 -2.54 -18.54
CA TYR A 6 22.25 -3.08 -17.18
C TYR A 6 21.72 -2.10 -16.11
N LEU A 7 21.98 -0.80 -16.27
CA LEU A 7 21.40 0.23 -15.41
C LEU A 7 19.88 0.28 -15.52
N ALA A 8 19.32 0.20 -16.73
CA ALA A 8 17.88 0.15 -16.93
C ALA A 8 17.24 -1.09 -16.27
N LEU A 9 17.86 -2.26 -16.42
CA LEU A 9 17.41 -3.50 -15.80
C LEU A 9 17.44 -3.41 -14.25
N ALA A 10 18.51 -2.84 -13.69
CA ALA A 10 18.67 -2.66 -12.25
C ALA A 10 17.59 -1.73 -11.67
N VAL A 11 17.29 -0.62 -12.35
CA VAL A 11 16.23 0.31 -11.94
C VAL A 11 14.86 -0.37 -11.97
N VAL A 12 14.56 -1.15 -13.02
CA VAL A 12 13.30 -1.91 -13.11
C VAL A 12 13.20 -2.95 -12.00
N ALA A 13 14.27 -3.69 -11.72
CA ALA A 13 14.31 -4.68 -10.65
C ALA A 13 14.08 -4.06 -9.25
N ILE A 14 14.73 -2.93 -8.97
CA ILE A 14 14.57 -2.21 -7.69
C ILE A 14 13.13 -1.67 -7.55
N SER A 15 12.54 -1.17 -8.65
CA SER A 15 11.15 -0.69 -8.65
C SER A 15 10.13 -1.77 -8.29
N LEU A 16 10.41 -3.03 -8.62
CA LEU A 16 9.53 -4.17 -8.33
C LEU A 16 9.70 -4.70 -6.90
N MET A 17 10.82 -4.40 -6.24
CA MET A 17 11.17 -5.00 -4.94
C MET A 17 10.62 -4.21 -3.73
N MET A 18 10.10 -3.00 -3.91
CA MET A 18 9.67 -2.16 -2.79
C MET A 18 8.20 -2.40 -2.41
N LYS A 19 8.02 -2.76 -1.13
CA LYS A 19 6.78 -3.20 -0.50
C LYS A 19 5.91 -2.05 0.03
N ASP A 20 6.41 -0.81 0.06
CA ASP A 20 5.65 0.40 0.43
C ASP A 20 5.40 1.27 -0.80
N ILE A 21 4.30 0.97 -1.49
CA ILE A 21 3.98 1.44 -2.85
C ILE A 21 3.87 2.98 -2.93
N LEU A 22 3.51 3.67 -1.85
CA LEU A 22 3.27 5.12 -1.89
C LEU A 22 4.55 5.96 -1.73
N GLN A 23 5.40 5.62 -0.76
CA GLN A 23 6.59 6.42 -0.45
C GLN A 23 7.62 6.33 -1.58
N LEU A 24 7.83 5.14 -2.16
CA LEU A 24 8.72 4.98 -3.31
C LEU A 24 8.27 5.82 -4.52
N ARG A 25 6.97 5.89 -4.78
CA ARG A 25 6.44 6.64 -5.94
C ARG A 25 6.75 8.12 -5.85
N TRP A 26 6.74 8.71 -4.65
CA TRP A 26 7.15 10.09 -4.44
C TRP A 26 8.64 10.32 -4.73
N TYR A 27 9.52 9.43 -4.27
CA TYR A 27 10.95 9.52 -4.58
C TYR A 27 11.23 9.32 -6.08
N ASN A 28 10.47 8.44 -6.75
CA ASN A 28 10.59 8.24 -8.20
C ASN A 28 10.10 9.47 -9.00
N VAL A 29 9.02 10.12 -8.56
CA VAL A 29 8.55 11.39 -9.14
C VAL A 29 9.58 12.49 -8.96
N LEU A 30 10.14 12.65 -7.75
CA LEU A 30 11.19 13.64 -7.48
C LEU A 30 12.44 13.39 -8.32
N GLY A 31 12.93 12.15 -8.35
CA GLY A 31 14.10 11.75 -9.13
C GLY A 31 13.89 11.99 -10.63
N ALA A 32 12.79 11.51 -11.19
CA ALA A 32 12.47 11.70 -12.59
C ALA A 32 12.24 13.18 -12.94
N ALA A 33 11.61 13.97 -12.07
CA ALA A 33 11.46 15.41 -12.30
C ALA A 33 12.81 16.12 -12.39
N MET A 34 13.73 15.82 -11.46
CA MET A 34 15.10 16.35 -11.49
C MET A 34 15.85 15.93 -12.76
N PHE A 35 15.78 14.66 -13.14
CA PHE A 35 16.43 14.16 -14.37
C PHE A 35 15.82 14.72 -15.64
N SER A 36 14.51 14.98 -15.66
CA SER A 36 13.83 15.60 -16.80
C SER A 36 14.28 17.05 -16.98
N ILE A 37 14.34 17.84 -15.90
CA ILE A 37 14.84 19.22 -15.91
C ILE A 37 16.32 19.25 -16.33
N TYR A 38 17.15 18.39 -15.73
CA TYR A 38 18.56 18.29 -16.08
C TYR A 38 18.76 17.87 -17.55
N GLY A 39 18.02 16.87 -18.02
CA GLY A 39 18.05 16.40 -19.40
C GLY A 39 17.64 17.49 -20.40
N ALA A 40 16.64 18.30 -20.07
CA ALA A 40 16.21 19.44 -20.89
C ALA A 40 17.30 20.53 -20.92
N ALA A 41 17.95 20.82 -19.79
CA ALA A 41 19.01 21.82 -19.69
C ALA A 41 20.24 21.47 -20.56
N ILE A 42 20.58 20.18 -20.68
CA ILE A 42 21.69 19.70 -21.53
C ILE A 42 21.26 19.33 -22.96
N GLN A 43 20.01 19.64 -23.35
CA GLN A 43 19.40 19.25 -24.64
C GLN A 43 19.42 17.72 -24.91
N ALA A 44 19.49 16.91 -23.86
CA ALA A 44 19.34 15.45 -23.94
C ALA A 44 17.85 15.08 -24.01
N TRP A 45 17.24 15.33 -25.16
CA TRP A 45 15.82 15.05 -25.44
C TRP A 45 15.34 13.64 -25.05
N PRO A 46 16.08 12.55 -25.32
CA PRO A 46 15.64 11.21 -24.95
C PRO A 46 15.45 11.06 -23.44
N VAL A 47 16.37 11.62 -22.65
CA VAL A 47 16.35 11.56 -21.18
C VAL A 47 15.23 12.45 -20.63
N ALA A 48 15.05 13.65 -21.20
CA ALA A 48 14.02 14.59 -20.79
C ALA A 48 12.60 14.02 -21.00
N ILE A 49 12.35 13.45 -22.18
CA ILE A 49 11.05 12.88 -22.56
C ILE A 49 10.72 11.62 -21.74
N LEU A 50 11.68 10.69 -21.60
CA LEU A 50 11.49 9.48 -20.80
C LEU A 50 11.15 9.82 -19.34
N ASN A 51 11.92 10.72 -18.73
CA ASN A 51 11.69 11.09 -17.34
C ASN A 51 10.40 11.91 -17.15
N ALA A 52 10.02 12.75 -18.11
CA ALA A 52 8.73 13.44 -18.09
C ALA A 52 7.55 12.44 -18.14
N PHE A 53 7.64 11.40 -18.97
CA PHE A 53 6.64 10.33 -19.03
C PHE A 53 6.54 9.58 -17.69
N ILE A 54 7.68 9.26 -17.07
CA ILE A 54 7.72 8.60 -15.76
C ILE A 54 7.03 9.46 -14.70
N VAL A 55 7.29 10.77 -14.66
CA VAL A 55 6.60 11.70 -13.75
C VAL A 55 5.09 11.65 -13.96
N ALA A 56 4.62 11.74 -15.21
CA ALA A 56 3.19 11.72 -15.52
C ALA A 56 2.51 10.40 -15.11
N ALA A 57 3.13 9.26 -15.43
CA ALA A 57 2.60 7.94 -15.09
C ALA A 57 2.50 7.72 -13.58
N ASN A 58 3.54 8.11 -12.83
CA ASN A 58 3.52 7.97 -11.37
C ASN A 58 2.53 8.93 -10.71
N LEU A 59 2.36 10.14 -11.24
CA LEU A 59 1.38 11.11 -10.72
C LEU A 59 -0.06 10.64 -10.95
N TRP A 60 -0.36 10.07 -12.12
CA TRP A 60 -1.67 9.47 -12.40
C TRP A 60 -2.01 8.33 -11.43
N TYR A 61 -1.06 7.43 -11.19
CA TYR A 61 -1.24 6.33 -10.23
C TYR A 61 -1.42 6.84 -8.79
N LEU A 62 -0.68 7.88 -8.42
CA LEU A 62 -0.79 8.49 -7.10
C LEU A 62 -2.18 9.12 -6.89
N LEU A 63 -2.70 9.82 -7.91
CA LEU A 63 -4.06 10.35 -7.90
C LEU A 63 -5.11 9.23 -7.81
N GLU A 64 -4.89 8.10 -8.48
CA GLU A 64 -5.78 6.93 -8.39
C GLU A 64 -5.86 6.39 -6.96
N ILE A 65 -4.72 6.22 -6.29
CA ILE A 65 -4.70 5.72 -4.90
C ILE A 65 -5.37 6.72 -3.96
N TYR A 66 -5.09 8.03 -4.08
CA TYR A 66 -5.75 9.04 -3.23
C TYR A 66 -7.26 9.17 -3.52
N ARG A 67 -7.71 8.77 -4.71
CA ARG A 67 -9.13 8.73 -5.07
C ARG A 67 -9.82 7.51 -4.48
N GLN A 68 -9.12 6.40 -4.31
CA GLN A 68 -9.58 5.24 -3.53
C GLN A 68 -9.59 5.61 -2.04
N LYS A 69 -10.61 6.37 -1.62
CA LYS A 69 -10.92 6.52 -0.20
C LYS A 69 -11.24 5.12 0.31
N GLU A 70 -10.37 4.56 1.14
CA GLU A 70 -10.69 3.37 1.93
C GLU A 70 -12.04 3.62 2.60
N PHE A 71 -13.08 2.95 2.11
CA PHE A 71 -14.42 3.03 2.67
C PHE A 71 -14.39 2.21 3.96
N PHE A 72 -14.03 2.88 5.06
CA PHE A 72 -14.24 2.34 6.40
C PHE A 72 -15.73 2.37 6.70
N GLU A 73 -16.45 1.32 6.33
CA GLU A 73 -17.81 1.14 6.79
C GLU A 73 -17.77 0.56 8.22
N ILE A 74 -18.23 1.36 9.19
CA ILE A 74 -18.30 0.92 10.59
C ILE A 74 -19.49 -0.05 10.72
N LEU A 75 -19.22 -1.34 10.56
CA LEU A 75 -20.22 -2.37 10.76
C LEU A 75 -20.55 -2.49 12.26
N THR A 76 -21.63 -1.83 12.69
CA THR A 76 -22.06 -1.88 14.10
C THR A 76 -22.87 -3.14 14.31
N LEU A 77 -22.22 -4.20 14.78
CA LEU A 77 -22.89 -5.46 15.11
C LEU A 77 -23.58 -5.34 16.48
N PRO A 78 -24.91 -5.57 16.57
CA PRO A 78 -25.57 -5.75 17.85
C PRO A 78 -25.09 -7.10 18.41
N ASP A 79 -24.17 -7.02 19.37
CA ASP A 79 -23.57 -8.14 20.10
C ASP A 79 -22.60 -9.03 19.28
N PRO A 80 -21.30 -8.65 19.19
CA PRO A 80 -20.28 -9.34 18.41
C PRO A 80 -20.14 -10.83 18.73
N LEU A 81 -20.38 -11.20 19.99
CA LEU A 81 -20.24 -12.57 20.47
C LEU A 81 -21.43 -13.47 20.13
N GLN A 82 -22.59 -12.91 19.78
CA GLN A 82 -23.75 -13.71 19.33
C GLN A 82 -23.71 -14.00 17.83
N ASN A 83 -22.86 -13.29 17.08
CA ASN A 83 -22.74 -13.50 15.64
C ASN A 83 -21.96 -14.80 15.34
N ALA A 84 -22.64 -15.75 14.69
CA ALA A 84 -22.06 -17.04 14.31
C ALA A 84 -20.81 -16.92 13.42
N TYR A 85 -20.72 -15.86 12.61
CA TYR A 85 -19.55 -15.59 11.77
C TYR A 85 -18.33 -15.19 12.62
N ILE A 86 -18.51 -14.28 13.58
CA ILE A 86 -17.42 -13.86 14.47
C ILE A 86 -16.92 -15.02 15.31
N GLN A 87 -17.82 -15.81 15.92
CA GLN A 87 -17.39 -16.97 16.70
C GLN A 87 -16.56 -17.96 15.87
N ARG A 88 -16.94 -18.18 14.60
CA ARG A 88 -16.24 -19.09 13.71
C ARG A 88 -14.87 -18.54 13.28
N PHE A 89 -14.78 -17.23 13.02
CA PHE A 89 -13.51 -16.56 12.76
C PHE A 89 -12.57 -16.65 13.98
N LEU A 90 -13.07 -16.32 15.17
CA LEU A 90 -12.30 -16.37 16.41
C LEU A 90 -11.80 -17.78 16.72
N ASN A 91 -12.63 -18.82 16.53
CA ASN A 91 -12.22 -20.21 16.72
C ASN A 91 -11.19 -20.66 15.67
N HIS A 92 -11.28 -20.16 14.43
CA HIS A 92 -10.32 -20.53 13.38
C HIS A 92 -8.94 -19.92 13.61
N TYR A 93 -8.86 -18.65 14.05
CA TYR A 93 -7.61 -17.91 14.24
C TYR A 93 -7.13 -17.85 15.69
N GLN A 94 -7.72 -18.64 16.60
CA GLN A 94 -7.45 -18.58 18.04
C GLN A 94 -5.96 -18.73 18.38
N GLU A 95 -5.22 -19.59 17.66
CA GLU A 95 -3.80 -19.86 17.92
C GLU A 95 -2.90 -18.69 17.49
N ASP A 96 -3.21 -18.07 16.36
CA ASP A 96 -2.50 -16.90 15.86
C ASP A 96 -2.79 -15.69 16.74
N ILE A 97 -4.06 -15.50 17.13
CA ILE A 97 -4.45 -14.42 18.05
C ILE A 97 -3.75 -14.60 19.40
N ALA A 98 -3.66 -15.82 19.94
CA ALA A 98 -2.95 -16.07 21.20
C ALA A 98 -1.44 -15.79 21.09
N ARG A 99 -0.85 -15.97 19.90
CA ARG A 99 0.57 -15.70 19.65
C ARG A 99 0.88 -14.21 19.64
N TYR A 100 0.02 -13.38 19.04
CA TYR A 100 0.24 -11.93 18.94
C TYR A 100 -0.38 -11.13 20.09
N PHE A 101 -1.47 -11.63 20.68
CA PHE A 101 -2.21 -11.02 21.77
C PHE A 101 -2.29 -11.97 22.97
N PHE A 102 -1.23 -11.97 23.77
CA PHE A 102 -1.05 -12.83 24.95
C PHE A 102 -2.21 -12.74 25.98
N HIS A 103 -2.98 -11.64 26.00
CA HIS A 103 -4.10 -11.40 26.92
C HIS A 103 -5.51 -11.66 26.32
N TYR A 104 -5.61 -12.26 25.13
CA TYR A 104 -6.88 -12.48 24.44
C TYR A 104 -7.89 -13.31 25.26
N ASN A 105 -7.42 -14.39 25.90
CA ASN A 105 -8.29 -15.30 26.65
C ASN A 105 -8.90 -14.67 27.92
N GLN A 106 -8.25 -13.65 28.49
CA GLN A 106 -8.66 -13.05 29.76
C GLN A 106 -9.69 -11.93 29.59
N ASN A 107 -9.94 -11.50 28.35
CA ASN A 107 -10.63 -10.25 28.02
C ASN A 107 -11.80 -10.43 27.04
N GLN A 108 -12.46 -11.60 27.06
CA GLN A 108 -13.71 -11.84 26.31
C GLN A 108 -14.81 -10.81 26.68
N GLU A 109 -14.77 -10.25 27.90
CA GLU A 109 -15.65 -9.14 28.32
C GLU A 109 -15.35 -7.81 27.61
N LEU A 110 -14.11 -7.57 27.16
CA LEU A 110 -13.79 -6.40 26.35
C LEU A 110 -14.52 -6.46 25.00
N LEU A 111 -14.74 -7.66 24.46
CA LEU A 111 -15.45 -7.85 23.19
C LEU A 111 -16.95 -7.55 23.29
N LYS A 112 -17.57 -7.75 24.45
CA LYS A 112 -19.00 -7.44 24.69
C LYS A 112 -19.35 -5.97 24.44
N ASN A 113 -18.42 -5.06 24.77
CA ASN A 113 -18.62 -3.62 24.61
C ASN A 113 -17.75 -3.02 23.49
N SER A 114 -16.94 -3.83 22.81
CA SER A 114 -16.09 -3.35 21.72
C SER A 114 -16.90 -3.15 20.45
N ARG A 115 -16.61 -2.05 19.75
CA ARG A 115 -17.03 -1.89 18.36
C ARG A 115 -16.00 -2.62 17.50
N VAL A 116 -16.42 -3.67 16.82
CA VAL A 116 -15.56 -4.42 15.91
C VAL A 116 -15.49 -3.66 14.59
N TYR A 117 -14.28 -3.21 14.22
CA TYR A 117 -14.02 -2.57 12.94
C TYR A 117 -13.57 -3.64 11.97
N ILE A 118 -14.42 -3.98 11.01
CA ILE A 118 -14.06 -4.88 9.91
C ILE A 118 -13.61 -3.99 8.76
N GLN A 119 -12.33 -4.03 8.41
CA GLN A 119 -11.85 -3.45 7.17
C GLN A 119 -12.29 -4.40 6.05
N ASN A 120 -13.24 -3.98 5.23
CA ASN A 120 -13.63 -4.73 4.04
C ASN A 120 -12.58 -4.48 2.95
N PRO A 121 -11.75 -5.48 2.57
CA PRO A 121 -10.92 -5.36 1.39
C PRO A 121 -11.81 -5.75 0.20
N THR A 122 -12.52 -4.78 -0.36
CA THR A 122 -13.19 -4.94 -1.66
C THR A 122 -12.61 -3.86 -2.57
N GLU A 123 -11.95 -4.14 -3.69
CA GLU A 123 -11.96 -5.31 -4.59
C GLU A 123 -10.59 -5.99 -4.75
#